data_AF-A0ABD1I2B6-F1
#
_entry.id   AF-A0ABD1I2B6-F1
#
_cell.length_a   1.000
_cell.length_b   1.000
_cell.length_c   1.000
_cell.angle_alpha   90.00
_cell.angle_beta   90.00
_cell.angle_gamma   90.00
#
_symmetry.space_group_name_H-M   'P 1'
#
loop_
_entity.id
_entity.type
_entity.pdbx_description
1 polymer ?
#
loop_
_entity_poly.entity_id
_entity_poly.type
_entity_poly.pdbx_seq_one_letter_code
_entity_poly.pdbx_strand_id
1 'polypeptide(L)'
;MALQSYRFHFATRISPPHISPNKLYATQSPPPLPAARRRAFSLFTITTFLSFSNSNIASWSKPEISNFFELPNSGGVKVLDLRMGDDSGETPSSGDTVVIHYYGRLAAKQGWRFDSTYDHKDENGDPLPFQFVLASGKVISGIESAVRSMKVGGIRRVVIPPSQGYQNTSQEPIPPNFFDRQRLFTTIFNPTRLANGEGSTLGTLIFDIELVSVRHQ
;
A
#
# COMPACT_ATOMS: atom_id res chain seq x y z
N MET A 1 64.04 27.03 -14.17
CA MET A 1 63.40 28.36 -14.18
C MET A 1 62.05 28.21 -14.84
N ALA A 2 60.89 28.59 -14.31
CA ALA A 2 60.48 29.04 -12.99
C ALA A 2 58.96 28.75 -12.92
N LEU A 3 58.46 28.56 -11.70
CA LEU A 3 57.08 28.20 -11.34
C LEU A 3 56.04 29.17 -11.91
N GLN A 4 54.88 28.64 -12.32
CA GLN A 4 53.67 29.45 -12.47
C GLN A 4 52.53 28.87 -11.63
N SER A 5 52.08 29.72 -10.71
CA SER A 5 51.30 29.45 -9.52
C SER A 5 49.81 29.52 -9.81
N TYR A 6 49.08 28.46 -9.46
CA TYR A 6 47.62 28.49 -9.39
C TYR A 6 47.19 29.04 -8.02
N ARG A 7 46.55 30.22 -8.02
CA ARG A 7 45.89 30.81 -6.84
C ARG A 7 44.51 30.18 -6.65
N PHE A 8 44.33 29.47 -5.53
CA PHE A 8 43.03 29.06 -5.02
C PHE A 8 42.36 30.25 -4.30
N HIS A 9 41.14 30.61 -4.69
CA HIS A 9 40.28 31.50 -3.91
C HIS A 9 39.54 30.69 -2.85
N PHE A 10 39.85 30.98 -1.58
CA PHE A 10 39.14 30.47 -0.41
C PHE A 10 37.77 31.15 -0.30
N ALA A 11 36.70 30.36 -0.42
CA ALA A 11 35.36 30.77 -0.02
C ALA A 11 35.26 30.76 1.52
N THR A 12 34.69 31.83 2.06
CA THR A 12 34.49 32.12 3.47
C THR A 12 33.56 31.11 4.15
N ARG A 13 34.01 30.53 5.27
CA ARG A 13 33.19 29.70 6.17
C ARG A 13 32.08 30.54 6.79
N ILE A 14 30.84 30.16 6.56
CA ILE A 14 29.67 30.64 7.31
C ILE A 14 29.42 29.63 8.44
N SER A 15 29.56 30.09 9.68
CA SER A 15 29.29 29.32 10.90
C SER A 15 27.77 29.17 11.10
N PRO A 16 27.27 27.98 11.49
CA PRO A 16 25.85 27.80 11.78
C PRO A 16 25.45 28.42 13.14
N PRO A 17 24.24 28.96 13.29
CA PRO A 17 23.77 29.56 14.54
C PRO A 17 23.49 28.50 15.63
N HIS A 18 23.93 28.83 16.84
CA HIS A 18 23.80 28.05 18.07
C HIS A 18 22.34 28.05 18.56
N ILE A 19 21.70 26.88 18.61
CA ILE A 19 20.32 26.71 19.09
C ILE A 19 20.37 26.33 20.58
N SER A 20 19.83 27.19 21.45
CA SER A 20 19.67 26.93 22.88
C SER A 20 18.54 25.93 23.15
N PRO A 21 18.74 24.93 24.03
CA PRO A 21 17.68 24.01 24.42
C PRO A 21 16.95 24.60 25.62
N ASN A 22 15.69 25.03 25.44
CA ASN A 22 14.64 24.99 26.48
C ASN A 22 13.37 25.69 25.96
N LYS A 23 12.36 24.88 25.62
CA LYS A 23 10.94 25.23 25.79
C LYS A 23 10.14 23.93 25.83
N LEU A 24 10.12 23.34 27.02
CA LEU A 24 9.11 22.38 27.45
C LEU A 24 7.77 23.12 27.43
N TYR A 25 6.92 22.83 26.44
CA TYR A 25 5.52 23.23 26.52
C TYR A 25 4.82 22.28 27.48
N ALA A 26 4.54 22.82 28.67
CA ALA A 26 3.72 22.21 29.69
C ALA A 26 2.31 21.90 29.14
N THR A 27 1.84 20.70 29.44
CA THR A 27 0.46 20.23 29.32
C THR A 27 -0.44 21.17 30.11
N GLN A 28 -1.17 22.06 29.43
CA GLN A 28 -2.20 22.86 30.08
C GLN A 28 -3.45 21.99 30.26
N SER A 29 -3.66 21.53 31.49
CA SER A 29 -4.96 21.01 31.94
C SER A 29 -6.02 22.13 31.83
N PRO A 30 -7.23 21.85 31.35
CA PRO A 30 -8.27 22.87 31.26
C PRO A 30 -8.65 23.38 32.67
N PRO A 31 -9.01 24.67 32.81
CA PRO A 31 -9.37 25.25 34.10
C PRO A 31 -10.72 24.70 34.61
N PRO A 32 -10.94 24.67 35.94
CA PRO A 32 -12.21 24.23 36.50
C PRO A 32 -13.30 25.28 36.24
N LEU A 33 -14.52 24.81 35.95
CA LEU A 33 -15.70 25.66 35.80
C LEU A 33 -16.06 26.35 37.12
N PRO A 34 -16.57 27.61 37.08
CA PRO A 34 -16.93 28.34 38.28
C PRO A 34 -18.18 27.74 38.96
N ALA A 35 -18.12 27.68 40.29
CA ALA A 35 -19.19 27.22 41.16
C ALA A 35 -20.45 28.09 41.01
N ALA A 36 -21.50 27.52 40.43
CA ALA A 36 -22.81 28.14 40.41
C ALA A 36 -23.47 28.06 41.80
N ARG A 37 -23.90 29.22 42.26
CA ARG A 37 -24.44 29.56 43.57
C ARG A 37 -25.72 28.78 43.89
N ARG A 38 -25.71 28.07 45.03
CA ARG A 38 -26.86 27.37 45.60
C ARG A 38 -28.02 28.34 45.85
N ARG A 39 -29.18 28.07 45.28
CA ARG A 39 -30.47 28.48 45.84
C ARG A 39 -31.35 27.24 45.98
N ALA A 40 -31.62 26.88 47.22
CA ALA A 40 -32.54 25.82 47.59
C ALA A 40 -33.97 26.28 47.30
N PHE A 41 -34.71 25.48 46.55
CA PHE A 41 -36.17 25.46 46.58
C PHE A 41 -36.61 24.01 46.73
N SER A 42 -37.54 23.81 47.66
CA SER A 42 -37.88 22.52 48.23
C SER A 42 -39.06 21.86 47.50
N LEU A 43 -38.88 20.56 47.26
CA LEU A 43 -39.86 19.46 47.31
C LEU A 43 -40.95 19.27 46.24
N PHE A 44 -41.04 17.98 45.91
CA PHE A 44 -42.06 17.20 45.20
C PHE A 44 -42.15 17.32 43.67
N THR A 45 -41.71 16.26 42.96
CA THR A 45 -42.60 15.42 42.13
C THR A 45 -41.85 14.23 41.48
N ILE A 46 -42.29 13.03 41.83
CA ILE A 46 -42.45 11.82 40.99
C ILE A 46 -41.24 11.38 40.15
N THR A 47 -40.50 10.39 40.62
CA THR A 47 -39.59 9.59 39.80
C THR A 47 -40.37 8.58 38.96
N THR A 48 -40.83 8.97 37.78
CA THR A 48 -41.14 8.01 36.71
C THR A 48 -39.83 7.68 36.00
N PHE A 49 -39.23 6.53 36.33
CA PHE A 49 -38.15 5.95 35.54
C PHE A 49 -38.71 5.56 34.16
N LEU A 50 -38.62 6.46 33.18
CA LEU A 50 -38.67 6.04 31.78
C LEU A 50 -37.36 5.31 31.49
N SER A 51 -37.44 3.99 31.43
CA SER A 51 -36.43 3.16 30.77
C SER A 51 -36.40 3.55 29.30
N PHE A 52 -35.58 4.54 28.94
CA PHE A 52 -35.13 4.69 27.57
C PHE A 52 -34.22 3.50 27.28
N SER A 53 -34.81 2.47 26.68
CA SER A 53 -34.09 1.42 25.98
C SER A 53 -33.36 2.06 24.80
N ASN A 54 -32.15 2.57 25.04
CA ASN A 54 -31.19 2.85 23.97
C ASN A 54 -30.73 1.50 23.40
N SER A 55 -31.59 0.90 22.58
CA SER A 55 -31.20 -0.18 21.68
C SER A 55 -30.75 0.47 20.38
N ASN A 56 -29.59 0.02 19.89
CA ASN A 56 -28.79 0.58 18.80
C ASN A 56 -27.79 1.66 19.20
N ILE A 57 -26.99 1.41 20.24
CA ILE A 57 -25.55 1.61 20.03
C ILE A 57 -25.18 0.55 19.00
N ALA A 58 -25.08 0.96 17.72
CA ALA A 58 -24.49 0.14 16.69
C ALA A 58 -23.21 -0.44 17.27
N SER A 59 -23.21 -1.75 17.50
CA SER A 59 -22.05 -2.50 17.89
C SER A 59 -21.03 -2.27 16.79
N TRP A 60 -20.12 -1.32 17.02
CA TRP A 60 -18.92 -1.15 16.23
C TRP A 60 -18.21 -2.49 16.31
N SER A 61 -18.39 -3.32 15.28
CA SER A 61 -17.66 -4.55 15.16
C SER A 61 -16.18 -4.16 15.11
N LYS A 62 -15.46 -4.60 16.12
CA LYS A 62 -14.00 -4.56 16.17
C LYS A 62 -13.48 -4.98 14.79
N PRO A 63 -12.62 -4.20 14.13
CA PRO A 63 -12.07 -4.62 12.84
C PRO A 63 -11.42 -5.97 13.07
N GLU A 64 -11.87 -7.00 12.35
CA GLU A 64 -11.10 -8.24 12.27
C GLU A 64 -9.69 -7.85 11.86
N ILE A 65 -8.71 -8.30 12.64
CA ILE A 65 -7.31 -8.11 12.28
C ILE A 65 -7.13 -8.93 11.00
N SER A 66 -7.19 -8.27 9.85
CA SER A 66 -6.94 -8.92 8.58
C SER A 66 -5.50 -9.40 8.61
N ASN A 67 -5.35 -10.72 8.59
CA ASN A 67 -4.06 -11.39 8.60
C ASN A 67 -3.73 -11.87 7.19
N PHE A 68 -2.44 -11.99 6.90
CA PHE A 68 -2.03 -12.66 5.68
C PHE A 68 -2.45 -14.13 5.73
N PHE A 69 -3.03 -14.61 4.63
CA PHE A 69 -3.27 -16.03 4.40
C PHE A 69 -2.64 -16.47 3.07
N GLU A 70 -2.30 -17.74 2.95
CA GLU A 70 -1.78 -18.29 1.71
C GLU A 70 -2.93 -18.71 0.79
N LEU A 71 -2.87 -18.29 -0.47
CA LEU A 71 -3.89 -18.62 -1.45
C LEU A 71 -3.71 -20.09 -1.89
N PRO A 72 -4.75 -20.94 -1.84
CA PRO A 72 -4.64 -22.33 -2.24
C PRO A 72 -4.19 -22.48 -3.70
N ASN A 73 -3.35 -23.49 -3.98
CA ASN A 73 -2.85 -23.82 -5.32
C ASN A 73 -2.16 -22.66 -6.07
N SER A 74 -1.68 -21.64 -5.34
CA SER A 74 -1.05 -20.45 -5.93
C SER A 74 0.48 -20.50 -5.98
N GLY A 75 1.09 -21.60 -5.50
CA GLY A 75 2.55 -21.71 -5.41
C GLY A 75 3.19 -20.79 -4.36
N GLY A 76 2.48 -20.51 -3.26
CA GLY A 76 2.99 -19.75 -2.12
C GLY A 76 2.65 -18.27 -2.11
N VAL A 77 1.69 -17.82 -2.94
CA VAL A 77 1.21 -16.43 -2.93
C VAL A 77 0.45 -16.19 -1.63
N LYS A 78 0.83 -15.13 -0.91
CA LYS A 78 0.15 -14.72 0.33
C LYS A 78 -0.62 -13.45 0.08
N VAL A 79 -1.81 -13.35 0.66
CA VAL A 79 -2.71 -12.23 0.44
C VAL A 79 -3.27 -11.70 1.74
N LEU A 80 -3.58 -10.41 1.75
CA LEU A 80 -4.23 -9.69 2.83
C LEU A 80 -5.34 -8.83 2.22
N ASP A 81 -6.57 -9.10 2.60
CA ASP A 81 -7.72 -8.28 2.20
C ASP A 81 -7.72 -6.97 2.97
N LEU A 82 -7.51 -5.87 2.24
CA LEU A 82 -7.59 -4.51 2.77
C LEU A 82 -9.02 -3.97 2.66
N ARG A 83 -9.73 -4.36 1.59
CA ARG A 83 -11.15 -4.13 1.38
C ARG A 83 -11.71 -5.34 0.65
N MET A 84 -12.75 -5.95 1.21
CA MET A 84 -13.51 -6.98 0.49
C MET A 84 -14.20 -6.34 -0.71
N GLY A 85 -14.32 -7.07 -1.82
CA GLY A 85 -15.10 -6.59 -2.95
C GLY A 85 -16.59 -6.50 -2.63
N ASP A 86 -17.33 -5.87 -3.53
CA ASP A 86 -18.75 -5.63 -3.35
C ASP A 86 -19.51 -6.95 -3.25
N ASP A 87 -20.62 -6.98 -2.51
CA ASP A 87 -21.41 -8.20 -2.35
C ASP A 87 -21.92 -8.73 -3.70
N SER A 88 -22.33 -7.80 -4.58
CA SER A 88 -22.70 -8.01 -5.98
C SER A 88 -21.52 -8.01 -6.95
N GLY A 89 -20.30 -7.85 -6.45
CA GLY A 89 -19.08 -7.80 -7.26
C GLY A 89 -18.79 -9.15 -7.91
N GLU A 90 -18.56 -9.14 -9.22
CA GLU A 90 -18.24 -10.32 -10.01
C GLU A 90 -16.86 -10.88 -9.62
N THR A 91 -16.71 -12.19 -9.77
CA THR A 91 -15.42 -12.90 -9.59
C THR A 91 -14.89 -13.31 -10.97
N PRO A 92 -13.66 -12.92 -11.34
CA PRO A 92 -13.08 -13.27 -12.63
C PRO A 92 -12.92 -14.77 -12.86
N SER A 93 -13.23 -15.22 -14.08
CA SER A 93 -12.97 -16.56 -14.59
C SER A 93 -11.89 -16.55 -15.68
N SER A 94 -11.28 -17.72 -15.94
CA SER A 94 -10.27 -17.83 -17.00
C SER A 94 -10.84 -17.42 -18.36
N GLY A 95 -10.09 -16.61 -19.12
CA GLY A 95 -10.55 -16.01 -20.38
C GLY A 95 -11.19 -14.63 -20.23
N ASP A 96 -11.63 -14.26 -19.02
CA ASP A 96 -12.19 -12.93 -18.79
C ASP A 96 -11.14 -11.84 -18.97
N THR A 97 -11.60 -10.69 -19.47
CA THR A 97 -10.79 -9.48 -19.45
C THR A 97 -10.98 -8.79 -18.11
N VAL A 98 -9.89 -8.59 -17.39
CA VAL A 98 -9.88 -7.94 -16.07
C VAL A 98 -9.19 -6.59 -16.14
N VAL A 99 -9.67 -5.65 -15.34
CA VAL A 99 -9.12 -4.29 -15.22
C VAL A 99 -8.75 -4.05 -13.76
N ILE A 100 -7.48 -3.73 -13.51
CA ILE A 100 -6.96 -3.50 -12.17
C ILE A 100 -6.19 -2.19 -12.08
N HIS A 101 -6.24 -1.57 -10.90
CA HIS A 101 -5.15 -0.69 -10.48
C HIS A 101 -4.18 -1.46 -9.61
N TYR A 102 -2.89 -1.10 -9.69
CA TYR A 102 -1.91 -1.68 -8.80
C TYR A 102 -0.81 -0.70 -8.41
N TYR A 103 -0.17 -1.02 -7.29
CA TYR A 103 1.09 -0.45 -6.84
C TYR A 103 2.09 -1.59 -6.63
N GLY A 104 3.20 -1.60 -7.36
CA GLY A 104 4.20 -2.68 -7.36
C GLY A 104 5.52 -2.27 -6.72
N ARG A 105 6.01 -3.08 -5.77
CA ARG A 105 7.31 -2.88 -5.10
C ARG A 105 8.04 -4.20 -4.84
N LEU A 106 9.35 -4.14 -4.67
CA LEU A 106 10.13 -5.27 -4.16
C LEU A 106 9.93 -5.40 -2.64
N ALA A 107 9.90 -6.61 -2.11
CA ALA A 107 9.97 -6.81 -0.65
C ALA A 107 11.36 -6.45 -0.10
N ALA A 108 12.40 -6.70 -0.90
CA ALA A 108 13.76 -6.26 -0.66
C ALA A 108 13.95 -4.77 -1.02
N LYS A 109 15.21 -4.31 -1.01
CA LYS A 109 15.60 -2.95 -1.45
C LYS A 109 14.75 -1.84 -0.80
N GLN A 110 14.51 -1.99 0.51
CA GLN A 110 13.76 -1.02 1.31
C GLN A 110 12.34 -0.74 0.76
N GLY A 111 11.70 -1.74 0.14
CA GLY A 111 10.36 -1.55 -0.42
C GLY A 111 10.36 -0.74 -1.70
N TRP A 112 11.46 -0.76 -2.49
CA TRP A 112 11.57 0.04 -3.70
C TRP A 112 10.39 -0.24 -4.64
N ARG A 113 9.59 0.81 -4.86
CA ARG A 113 8.49 0.85 -5.80
C ARG A 113 9.03 0.96 -7.21
N PHE A 114 8.67 -0.01 -8.06
CA PHE A 114 9.11 -0.06 -9.45
C PHE A 114 8.03 0.42 -10.42
N ASP A 115 6.74 0.31 -10.05
CA ASP A 115 5.64 0.79 -10.91
C ASP A 115 4.34 1.05 -10.13
N SER A 116 3.46 1.85 -10.71
CA SER A 116 2.10 2.10 -10.22
C SER A 116 1.22 2.60 -11.36
N THR A 117 0.06 2.00 -11.57
CA THR A 117 -0.92 2.47 -12.57
C THR A 117 -1.43 3.89 -12.27
N TYR A 118 -1.34 4.35 -11.03
CA TYR A 118 -1.74 5.72 -10.66
C TYR A 118 -0.81 6.79 -11.24
N ASP A 119 0.43 6.43 -11.58
CA ASP A 119 1.39 7.32 -12.22
C ASP A 119 1.23 7.33 -13.75
N HIS A 120 0.52 6.36 -14.30
CA HIS A 120 0.23 6.27 -15.72
C HIS A 120 -1.00 7.14 -15.97
N LYS A 121 -0.87 8.18 -16.79
CA LYS A 121 -1.96 9.12 -17.06
C LYS A 121 -2.44 9.00 -18.49
N ASP A 122 -3.76 9.02 -18.67
CA ASP A 122 -4.36 9.21 -19.98
C ASP A 122 -4.25 10.67 -20.46
N GLU A 123 -4.86 11.00 -21.58
CA GLU A 123 -4.87 12.35 -22.16
C GLU A 123 -5.57 13.41 -21.28
N ASN A 124 -6.45 12.97 -20.37
CA ASN A 124 -7.19 13.82 -19.46
C ASN A 124 -6.51 13.98 -18.10
N GLY A 125 -5.44 13.21 -17.83
CA GLY A 125 -4.71 13.21 -16.57
C GLY A 125 -5.21 12.19 -15.55
N ASP A 126 -6.13 11.30 -15.94
CA ASP A 126 -6.69 10.28 -15.07
C ASP A 126 -5.79 9.03 -15.03
N PRO A 127 -5.72 8.31 -13.89
CA PRO A 127 -5.01 7.03 -13.80
C PRO A 127 -5.44 6.02 -14.88
N LEU A 128 -4.48 5.52 -15.66
CA LEU A 128 -4.73 4.48 -16.64
C LEU A 128 -4.64 3.09 -15.98
N PRO A 129 -5.74 2.33 -15.87
CA PRO A 129 -5.70 1.00 -15.27
C PRO A 129 -4.97 -0.01 -16.17
N PHE A 130 -4.48 -1.08 -15.56
CA PHE A 130 -3.87 -2.19 -16.27
C PHE A 130 -4.96 -3.22 -16.64
N GLN A 131 -5.05 -3.55 -17.92
CA GLN A 131 -6.02 -4.50 -18.47
C GLN A 131 -5.30 -5.72 -19.03
N PHE A 132 -5.80 -6.92 -18.72
CA PHE A 132 -5.28 -8.17 -19.27
C PHE A 132 -6.34 -9.26 -19.34
N VAL A 133 -6.04 -10.31 -20.10
CA VAL A 133 -6.87 -11.53 -20.16
C VAL A 133 -6.38 -12.51 -19.12
N LEU A 134 -7.26 -12.91 -18.20
CA LEU A 134 -6.93 -13.82 -17.12
C LEU A 134 -6.61 -15.22 -17.66
N ALA A 135 -5.56 -15.85 -17.12
CA ALA A 135 -5.05 -17.16 -17.55
C ALA A 135 -4.46 -17.16 -18.98
N SER A 136 -4.03 -16.00 -19.49
CA SER A 136 -3.35 -15.91 -20.78
C SER A 136 -1.86 -16.26 -20.71
N GLY A 137 -1.29 -16.32 -19.50
CA GLY A 137 0.14 -16.57 -19.29
C GLY A 137 1.05 -15.37 -19.59
N LYS A 138 0.47 -14.22 -19.93
CA LYS A 138 1.22 -12.97 -20.18
C LYS A 138 1.54 -12.22 -18.89
N VAL A 139 0.70 -12.34 -17.87
CA VAL A 139 0.88 -11.69 -16.57
C VAL A 139 1.58 -12.66 -15.61
N ILE A 140 2.37 -12.14 -14.67
CA ILE A 140 3.00 -12.97 -13.63
C ILE A 140 1.93 -13.78 -12.87
N SER A 141 2.19 -15.07 -12.67
CA SER A 141 1.22 -16.03 -12.14
C SER A 141 0.65 -15.65 -10.78
N GLY A 142 1.43 -14.94 -9.95
CA GLY A 142 0.98 -14.47 -8.65
C GLY A 142 -0.13 -13.42 -8.72
N ILE A 143 -0.10 -12.52 -9.70
CA ILE A 143 -1.18 -11.56 -9.94
C ILE A 143 -2.40 -12.28 -10.47
N GLU A 144 -2.26 -13.18 -11.46
CA GLU A 144 -3.39 -13.92 -12.00
C GLU A 144 -4.11 -14.73 -10.91
N SER A 145 -3.34 -15.41 -10.05
CA SER A 145 -3.90 -16.20 -8.94
C SER A 145 -4.63 -15.30 -7.93
N ALA A 146 -4.03 -14.17 -7.55
CA ALA A 146 -4.64 -13.24 -6.62
C ALA A 146 -5.96 -12.66 -7.19
N VAL A 147 -5.94 -12.16 -8.41
CA VAL A 147 -7.10 -11.53 -9.07
C VAL A 147 -8.24 -12.53 -9.28
N ARG A 148 -7.95 -13.78 -9.67
CA ARG A 148 -8.97 -14.84 -9.80
C ARG A 148 -9.77 -15.10 -8.52
N SER A 149 -9.18 -14.81 -7.36
CA SER A 149 -9.80 -15.00 -6.04
C SER A 149 -10.36 -13.71 -5.42
N MET A 150 -10.43 -12.62 -6.20
CA MET A 150 -11.00 -11.34 -5.77
C MET A 150 -12.40 -11.15 -6.35
N LYS A 151 -13.19 -10.31 -5.67
CA LYS A 151 -14.41 -9.71 -6.21
C LYS A 151 -14.13 -8.28 -6.65
N VAL A 152 -14.85 -7.83 -7.68
CA VAL A 152 -14.85 -6.41 -8.12
C VAL A 152 -15.09 -5.48 -6.92
N GLY A 153 -14.39 -4.34 -6.89
CA GLY A 153 -14.38 -3.38 -5.78
C GLY A 153 -13.36 -3.72 -4.67
N GLY A 154 -12.80 -4.93 -4.67
CA GLY A 154 -11.87 -5.39 -3.65
C GLY A 154 -10.48 -4.76 -3.78
N ILE A 155 -9.84 -4.51 -2.63
CA ILE A 155 -8.44 -4.09 -2.53
C ILE A 155 -7.67 -5.12 -1.71
N ARG A 156 -6.58 -5.63 -2.27
CA ARG A 156 -5.79 -6.71 -1.68
C ARG A 156 -4.30 -6.42 -1.78
N ARG A 157 -3.59 -6.65 -0.67
CA ARG A 157 -2.13 -6.74 -0.67
C ARG A 157 -1.70 -8.17 -0.96
N VAL A 158 -0.86 -8.34 -1.97
CA VAL A 158 -0.39 -9.62 -2.49
C VAL A 158 1.13 -9.68 -2.34
N VAL A 159 1.63 -10.70 -1.64
CA VAL A 159 3.04 -11.03 -1.55
C VAL A 159 3.30 -12.22 -2.47
N ILE A 160 4.09 -11.99 -3.50
CA ILE A 160 4.34 -12.94 -4.58
C ILE A 160 5.76 -13.48 -4.42
N PRO A 161 5.94 -14.79 -4.15
CA PRO A 161 7.27 -15.38 -4.10
C PRO A 161 7.92 -15.36 -5.50
N PRO A 162 9.25 -15.43 -5.60
CA PRO A 162 9.95 -15.33 -6.89
C PRO A 162 9.48 -16.35 -7.93
N SER A 163 9.09 -17.57 -7.51
CA SER A 163 8.58 -18.61 -8.40
C SER A 163 7.24 -18.28 -9.07
N GLN A 164 6.51 -17.30 -8.53
CA GLN A 164 5.22 -16.81 -9.03
C GLN A 164 5.31 -15.37 -9.55
N GLY A 165 6.50 -14.76 -9.48
CA GLY A 165 6.82 -13.44 -10.02
C GLY A 165 7.34 -13.52 -11.46
N TYR A 166 8.21 -12.57 -11.84
CA TYR A 166 8.84 -12.56 -13.16
C TYR A 166 9.78 -13.75 -13.35
N GLN A 167 9.48 -14.60 -14.32
CA GLN A 167 10.34 -15.69 -14.81
C GLN A 167 11.13 -15.29 -16.06
N ASN A 168 10.64 -14.27 -16.78
CA ASN A 168 11.32 -13.68 -17.92
C ASN A 168 10.98 -12.18 -17.99
N THR A 169 11.57 -11.48 -18.96
CA THR A 169 11.43 -10.02 -19.12
C THR A 169 10.24 -9.61 -20.00
N SER A 170 9.39 -10.55 -20.40
CA SER A 170 8.21 -10.33 -21.25
C SER A 170 6.90 -10.44 -20.46
N GLN A 171 6.95 -10.90 -19.21
CA GLN A 171 5.77 -11.00 -18.36
C GLN A 171 5.39 -9.65 -17.77
N GLU A 172 4.09 -9.36 -17.80
CA GLU A 172 3.49 -8.13 -17.31
C GLU A 172 3.07 -8.23 -15.83
N PRO A 173 2.87 -7.09 -15.15
CA PRO A 173 3.09 -5.72 -15.62
C PRO A 173 4.57 -5.35 -15.72
N ILE A 174 4.98 -4.50 -16.66
CA ILE A 174 6.37 -4.05 -16.80
C ILE A 174 6.41 -2.52 -16.70
N PRO A 175 7.31 -1.93 -15.89
CA PRO A 175 7.47 -0.48 -15.84
C PRO A 175 7.65 0.11 -17.24
N PRO A 176 6.89 1.15 -17.63
CA PRO A 176 7.05 1.78 -18.94
C PRO A 176 8.41 2.49 -19.03
N ASN A 177 8.84 3.12 -17.93
CA ASN A 177 10.14 3.77 -17.83
C ASN A 177 11.29 2.76 -18.00
N PHE A 178 12.21 3.07 -18.90
CA PHE A 178 13.35 2.21 -19.21
C PHE A 178 14.26 1.94 -17.99
N PHE A 179 14.56 2.96 -17.19
CA PHE A 179 15.47 2.82 -16.06
C PHE A 179 14.87 1.96 -14.95
N ASP A 180 13.57 2.13 -14.66
CA ASP A 180 12.88 1.31 -13.67
C ASP A 180 12.78 -0.15 -14.12
N ARG A 181 12.43 -0.39 -15.38
CA ARG A 181 12.44 -1.73 -15.98
C ARG A 181 13.82 -2.39 -15.92
N GLN A 182 14.87 -1.66 -16.28
CA GLN A 182 16.24 -2.16 -16.23
C GLN A 182 16.65 -2.49 -14.78
N ARG A 183 16.36 -1.59 -13.83
CA ARG A 183 16.67 -1.79 -12.41
C ARG A 183 15.91 -2.97 -11.81
N LEU A 184 14.66 -3.18 -12.20
CA LEU A 184 13.84 -4.31 -11.77
C LEU A 184 14.49 -5.63 -12.20
N PHE A 185 14.72 -5.81 -13.50
CA PHE A 185 15.24 -7.07 -14.02
C PHE A 185 16.69 -7.34 -13.62
N THR A 186 17.55 -6.32 -13.54
CA THR A 186 18.91 -6.48 -13.02
C THR A 186 18.95 -6.80 -11.54
N THR A 187 17.89 -6.50 -10.78
CA THR A 187 17.78 -6.89 -9.37
C THR A 187 17.31 -8.34 -9.24
N ILE A 188 16.26 -8.73 -9.98
CA ILE A 188 15.65 -10.05 -9.88
C ILE A 188 16.53 -11.14 -10.52
N PHE A 189 17.11 -10.86 -11.69
CA PHE A 189 17.90 -11.82 -12.47
C PHE A 189 19.41 -11.65 -12.28
N ASN A 190 19.86 -11.08 -11.16
CA ASN A 190 21.29 -10.88 -10.91
C ASN A 190 22.00 -12.23 -10.68
N PRO A 191 22.88 -12.70 -11.58
CA PRO A 191 23.44 -14.06 -11.50
C PRO A 191 24.29 -14.27 -10.25
N THR A 192 25.06 -13.27 -9.82
CA THR A 192 25.88 -13.36 -8.60
C THR A 192 25.03 -13.51 -7.36
N ARG A 193 23.93 -12.75 -7.27
CA ARG A 193 23.01 -12.80 -6.12
C ARG A 193 22.25 -14.11 -6.07
N LEU A 194 21.83 -14.61 -7.23
CA LEU A 194 21.19 -15.91 -7.36
C LEU A 194 22.15 -17.03 -6.92
N ALA A 195 23.42 -16.99 -7.35
CA ALA A 195 24.44 -17.94 -6.93
C ALA A 195 24.71 -17.91 -5.41
N ASN A 196 24.53 -16.74 -4.77
CA ASN A 196 24.64 -16.57 -3.32
C ASN A 196 23.36 -16.97 -2.55
N GLY A 197 22.32 -17.46 -3.22
CA GLY A 197 21.05 -17.83 -2.60
C GLY A 197 20.14 -16.65 -2.23
N GLU A 198 20.46 -15.42 -2.65
CA GLU A 198 19.66 -14.22 -2.36
C GLU A 198 18.39 -14.12 -3.24
N GLY A 199 18.17 -15.05 -4.17
CA GLY A 199 17.05 -15.03 -5.11
C GLY A 199 15.67 -15.02 -4.45
N SER A 200 15.52 -15.75 -3.34
CA SER A 200 14.27 -15.78 -2.55
C SER A 200 13.87 -14.36 -2.11
N THR A 201 14.83 -13.63 -1.55
CA THR A 201 14.61 -12.29 -0.99
C THR A 201 14.47 -11.24 -2.08
N LEU A 202 15.32 -11.27 -3.11
CA LEU A 202 15.36 -10.23 -4.14
C LEU A 202 14.24 -10.34 -5.18
N GLY A 203 13.71 -11.55 -5.39
CA GLY A 203 12.61 -11.80 -6.34
C GLY A 203 11.22 -11.73 -5.71
N THR A 204 11.10 -11.53 -4.39
CA THR A 204 9.79 -11.40 -3.74
C THR A 204 9.19 -10.04 -4.07
N LEU A 205 7.99 -10.05 -4.65
CA LEU A 205 7.25 -8.86 -5.03
C LEU A 205 6.10 -8.61 -4.06
N ILE A 206 5.73 -7.35 -3.89
CA ILE A 206 4.52 -6.96 -3.18
C ILE A 206 3.70 -6.06 -4.10
N PHE A 207 2.44 -6.42 -4.29
CA PHE A 207 1.47 -5.62 -5.01
C PHE A 207 0.31 -5.24 -4.10
N ASP A 208 -0.10 -3.99 -4.14
CA ASP A 208 -1.42 -3.58 -3.65
C ASP A 208 -2.31 -3.46 -4.89
N ILE A 209 -3.35 -4.29 -4.99
CA ILE A 209 -4.20 -4.45 -6.18
C ILE A 209 -5.63 -4.06 -5.85
N GLU A 210 -6.23 -3.24 -6.71
CA GLU A 210 -7.66 -2.96 -6.74
C GLU A 210 -8.27 -3.58 -7.99
N LEU A 211 -9.29 -4.43 -7.82
CA LEU A 211 -10.03 -5.01 -8.94
C LEU A 211 -11.18 -4.07 -9.33
N VAL A 212 -11.05 -3.42 -10.48
CA VAL A 212 -11.95 -2.35 -10.93
C VAL A 212 -13.16 -2.92 -11.67
N SER A 213 -12.93 -3.81 -12.61
CA SER A 213 -14.00 -4.43 -13.38
C SER A 213 -13.58 -5.75 -14.03
N VAL A 214 -14.58 -6.53 -14.41
CA VAL A 214 -14.46 -7.77 -15.16
C VAL A 214 -15.36 -7.68 -16.37
N ARG A 215 -14.89 -8.21 -17.50
CA ARG A 215 -15.69 -8.40 -18.70
C ARG A 215 -15.59 -9.86 -19.12
N HIS A 216 -16.72 -10.55 -19.05
CA HIS A 216 -16.83 -11.92 -19.51
C HIS A 216 -16.66 -12.02 -21.03
N GLN A 217 -16.04 -13.13 -21.45
CA GLN A 217 -15.80 -13.45 -22.86
C GLN A 217 -17.07 -13.94 -23.57
#